data_AF-A0A6A5STY5-F1
#
_entry.id   AF-A0A6A5STY5-F1
#
_cell.length_a   1.000
_cell.length_b   1.000
_cell.length_c   1.000
_cell.angle_alpha   90.00
_cell.angle_beta   90.00
_cell.angle_gamma   90.00
#
_symmetry.space_group_name_H-M   'P 1'
#
loop_
_entity.id
_entity.type
_entity.pdbx_description
1 polymer ?
#
loop_
_entity_poly.entity_id
_entity_poly.type
_entity_poly.pdbx_seq_one_letter_code
_entity_poly.pdbx_strand_id
1 'polypeptide(L)'
;MATEFYTGKRLSFDNQPCTVRYHGEVQGTKGVWLGVEWDDPTRGKHSGEHQGTRYFTCLSPSPTCSSFIRPTRKPDTPRSFVSALKSKYASEEENAEFEDPDVHIVFNHQPGDNARSRDPLQKLYQPIRPIKFSGKVAEEVGFDKIRRQLAQLSELKIVILDGLCMWRPEARGGGWLEGGEKCDVGDACPKAVELDLSRNLFEEWREVAGICEQLGELRSLRVDGTRFRDTSLTDAEQERCLKAFAGIKSLKLEENLLHWEVLAKLTHLFPTLSTFSASSNLYTVLTAQTLNPMITDLTLEDNLIKSLSDLESLTKLPNLQRLILKSNKISEITHARASMPVFSPTVREVDLSFNEISTWTFIEQLAHVFPGLQSLRVSHNPLYEALQAPDGRALTADDGYMLTLARLGNLKTLNHSPVNEKERLNAETYYLSMIAKEAQFAPANLEEQILKSHPRYEWLCEEYGKPDVQRSNNAVNPNSLAARLIRIHFYLGTSKSHTFETEIPMSSTAYTVLGIVGKHFNIKPMKCRLICETGDWMSARKTMIDMGDEDWDSDDSEAEIGMERIMREVEIVPGTRSIGTWIDGTEATVRVEVK
;
A
#
# COMPACT_ATOMS: atom_id res chain seq x y z
N MET A 1 15.07 -30.53 -36.32
CA MET A 1 15.93 -31.07 -35.25
C MET A 1 15.08 -31.28 -34.01
N ALA A 2 15.31 -32.32 -33.21
CA ALA A 2 14.58 -32.50 -31.96
C ALA A 2 14.98 -31.38 -30.98
N THR A 3 14.02 -30.79 -30.27
CA THR A 3 14.30 -29.80 -29.23
C THR A 3 15.03 -30.49 -28.09
N GLU A 4 16.30 -30.16 -27.89
CA GLU A 4 17.05 -30.63 -26.72
C GLU A 4 16.53 -29.94 -25.45
N PHE A 5 16.28 -30.70 -24.38
CA PHE A 5 15.75 -30.17 -23.12
C PHE A 5 16.82 -30.23 -22.02
N TYR A 6 17.04 -29.09 -21.37
CA TYR A 6 17.98 -28.93 -20.26
C TYR A 6 17.46 -27.88 -19.27
N THR A 7 17.96 -27.90 -18.04
CA THR A 7 17.60 -26.93 -17.00
C THR A 7 18.06 -25.52 -17.38
N GLY A 8 17.16 -24.54 -17.26
CA GLY A 8 17.36 -23.16 -17.69
C GLY A 8 16.91 -22.89 -19.12
N LYS A 9 16.51 -23.91 -19.89
CA LYS A 9 15.98 -23.71 -21.24
C LYS A 9 14.69 -22.91 -21.20
N ARG A 10 14.59 -21.88 -22.05
CA ARG A 10 13.37 -21.10 -22.24
C ARG A 10 12.49 -21.76 -23.28
N LEU A 11 11.22 -21.92 -22.98
CA LEU A 11 10.21 -22.50 -23.87
C LEU A 11 8.94 -21.65 -23.78
N SER A 12 8.09 -21.75 -24.79
CA SER A 12 6.71 -21.25 -24.72
C SER A 12 5.75 -22.37 -25.06
N PHE A 13 4.60 -22.38 -24.40
CA PHE A 13 3.49 -23.28 -24.71
C PHE A 13 2.17 -22.52 -24.70
N ASP A 14 1.50 -22.48 -25.84
CA ASP A 14 0.27 -21.71 -26.05
C ASP A 14 0.49 -20.21 -25.80
N ASN A 15 1.58 -19.65 -26.35
CA ASN A 15 2.01 -18.26 -26.18
C ASN A 15 2.30 -17.85 -24.73
N GLN A 16 2.62 -18.81 -23.87
CA GLN A 16 2.96 -18.58 -22.48
C GLN A 16 4.39 -19.03 -22.22
N PRO A 17 5.32 -18.09 -21.96
CA PRO A 17 6.71 -18.41 -21.73
C PRO A 17 6.93 -19.09 -20.36
N CYS A 18 7.91 -19.97 -20.32
CA CYS A 18 8.30 -20.73 -19.15
C CYS A 18 9.79 -21.10 -19.21
N THR A 19 10.31 -21.53 -18.05
CA THR A 19 11.69 -21.96 -17.89
C THR A 19 11.72 -23.40 -17.39
N VAL A 20 12.47 -24.27 -18.07
CA VAL A 20 12.68 -25.65 -17.62
C VAL A 20 13.50 -25.65 -16.34
N ARG A 21 12.97 -26.21 -15.26
CA ARG A 21 13.64 -26.35 -13.95
C ARG A 21 14.03 -27.79 -13.64
N TYR A 22 13.40 -28.76 -14.29
CA TYR A 22 13.66 -30.18 -14.10
C TYR A 22 13.47 -30.97 -15.40
N HIS A 23 14.30 -31.98 -15.62
CA HIS A 23 14.16 -32.93 -16.72
C HIS A 23 14.52 -34.33 -16.18
N GLY A 24 13.50 -35.19 -16.03
CA GLY A 24 13.70 -36.52 -15.44
C GLY A 24 12.39 -37.27 -15.14
N GLU A 25 12.50 -38.40 -14.46
CA GLU A 25 11.34 -39.21 -14.05
C GLU A 25 10.65 -38.65 -12.79
N VAL A 26 9.31 -38.74 -12.76
CA VAL A 26 8.51 -38.33 -11.60
C VAL A 26 7.90 -39.57 -10.96
N GLN A 27 8.08 -39.71 -9.64
CA GLN A 27 7.62 -40.85 -8.86
C GLN A 27 6.11 -41.05 -9.01
N GLY A 28 5.69 -42.30 -9.18
CA GLY A 28 4.28 -42.64 -9.39
C GLY A 28 3.77 -42.36 -10.81
N THR A 29 4.63 -41.92 -11.74
CA THR A 29 4.26 -41.68 -13.14
C THR A 29 5.17 -42.46 -14.10
N LYS A 30 4.71 -42.65 -15.34
CA LYS A 30 5.52 -43.30 -16.39
C LYS A 30 6.25 -42.27 -17.24
N GLY A 31 7.52 -42.57 -17.54
CA GLY A 31 8.36 -41.82 -18.48
C GLY A 31 8.91 -40.51 -17.92
N VAL A 32 9.65 -39.82 -18.78
CA VAL A 32 10.31 -38.55 -18.47
C VAL A 32 9.32 -37.38 -18.52
N TRP A 33 9.55 -36.39 -17.67
CA TRP A 33 8.82 -35.13 -17.57
C TRP A 33 9.76 -33.94 -17.59
N LEU A 34 9.20 -32.81 -18.06
CA LEU A 34 9.77 -31.49 -17.88
C LEU A 34 9.04 -30.82 -16.72
N GLY A 35 9.76 -30.48 -15.66
CA GLY A 35 9.26 -29.52 -14.67
C GLY A 35 9.53 -28.12 -15.20
N VAL A 36 8.48 -27.33 -15.46
CA VAL A 36 8.60 -25.95 -15.94
C VAL A 36 8.04 -24.99 -14.91
N GLU A 37 8.72 -23.86 -14.75
CA GLU A 37 8.22 -22.68 -14.05
C GLU A 37 7.70 -21.69 -15.08
N TRP A 38 6.43 -21.29 -14.96
CA TRP A 38 5.81 -20.29 -15.82
C TRP A 38 6.23 -18.89 -15.40
N ASP A 39 6.37 -17.99 -16.37
CA ASP A 39 6.59 -16.58 -16.07
C ASP A 39 5.35 -15.97 -15.39
N ASP A 40 4.15 -16.33 -15.88
CA ASP A 40 2.89 -16.09 -15.17
C ASP A 40 2.66 -17.16 -14.09
N PRO A 41 2.72 -16.80 -12.80
CA PRO A 41 2.60 -17.75 -11.70
C PRO A 41 1.18 -18.34 -11.54
N THR A 42 0.17 -17.81 -12.22
CA THR A 42 -1.23 -18.30 -12.17
C THR A 42 -1.48 -19.48 -13.12
N ARG A 43 -0.60 -19.70 -14.10
CA ARG A 43 -0.75 -20.73 -15.13
C ARG A 43 -0.47 -22.16 -14.65
N GLY A 44 0.39 -22.29 -13.64
CA GLY A 44 0.84 -23.61 -13.18
C GLY A 44 -0.14 -24.27 -12.21
N LYS A 45 0.33 -25.33 -11.55
CA LYS A 45 -0.46 -26.19 -10.67
C LYS A 45 0.17 -26.45 -9.31
N HIS A 46 1.49 -26.29 -9.21
CA HIS A 46 2.28 -26.60 -8.02
C HIS A 46 3.52 -25.72 -7.94
N SER A 47 4.35 -25.91 -6.90
CA SER A 47 5.59 -25.16 -6.63
C SER A 47 6.88 -25.99 -6.83
N GLY A 48 6.79 -27.04 -7.64
CA GLY A 48 7.89 -27.95 -7.99
C GLY A 48 7.81 -29.32 -7.32
N GLU A 49 6.67 -29.65 -6.71
CA GLU A 49 6.44 -30.90 -5.99
C GLU A 49 5.37 -31.76 -6.66
N HIS A 50 5.50 -33.08 -6.51
CA HIS A 50 4.47 -34.05 -6.88
C HIS A 50 4.33 -35.10 -5.77
N GLN A 51 3.11 -35.30 -5.26
CA GLN A 51 2.80 -36.28 -4.20
C GLN A 51 3.71 -36.21 -2.96
N GLY A 52 4.10 -35.00 -2.54
CA GLY A 52 4.96 -34.78 -1.37
C GLY A 52 6.46 -34.89 -1.65
N THR A 53 6.87 -35.24 -2.87
CA THR A 53 8.29 -35.23 -3.29
C THR A 53 8.61 -33.96 -4.08
N ARG A 54 9.64 -33.22 -3.66
CA ARG A 54 10.15 -32.03 -4.34
C ARG A 54 11.18 -32.39 -5.41
N TYR A 55 10.93 -31.96 -6.65
CA TYR A 55 11.82 -32.20 -7.79
C TYR A 55 12.67 -30.99 -8.14
N PHE A 56 12.13 -29.79 -7.93
CA PHE A 56 12.82 -28.53 -8.18
C PHE A 56 12.25 -27.40 -7.32
N THR A 57 12.96 -26.27 -7.31
CA THR A 57 12.54 -25.03 -6.67
C THR A 57 12.35 -23.96 -7.74
N CYS A 58 11.29 -23.17 -7.60
CA CYS A 58 10.96 -22.07 -8.49
C CYS A 58 11.56 -20.76 -7.95
N LEU A 59 11.81 -19.79 -8.83
CA LEU A 59 12.19 -18.43 -8.42
C LEU A 59 10.99 -17.70 -7.81
N SER A 60 9.82 -17.84 -8.43
CA SER A 60 8.58 -17.30 -7.90
C SER A 60 8.16 -18.06 -6.62
N PRO A 61 7.80 -17.35 -5.54
CA PRO A 61 7.33 -17.96 -4.31
C PRO A 61 5.88 -18.47 -4.40
N SER A 62 5.19 -18.26 -5.52
CA SER A 62 3.80 -18.68 -5.70
C SER A 62 3.64 -20.21 -5.56
N PRO A 63 2.57 -20.67 -4.87
CA PRO A 63 2.32 -22.11 -4.71
C PRO A 63 1.94 -22.82 -6.01
N THR A 64 1.60 -22.07 -7.07
CA THR A 64 1.09 -22.60 -8.34
C THR A 64 1.95 -22.24 -9.54
N CYS A 65 3.16 -21.72 -9.37
CA CYS A 65 3.96 -21.19 -10.49
C CYS A 65 4.52 -22.23 -11.48
N SER A 66 4.35 -23.53 -11.23
CA SER A 66 5.00 -24.58 -12.02
C SER A 66 4.08 -25.73 -12.42
N SER A 67 4.47 -26.45 -13.46
CA SER A 67 3.77 -27.62 -14.01
C SER A 67 4.75 -28.71 -14.44
N PHE A 68 4.34 -29.98 -14.38
CA PHE A 68 4.99 -31.06 -15.12
C PHE A 68 4.36 -31.23 -16.50
N ILE A 69 5.18 -31.17 -17.55
CA ILE A 69 4.79 -31.28 -18.96
C ILE A 69 5.53 -32.45 -19.61
N ARG A 70 4.84 -33.13 -20.54
CA ARG A 70 5.46 -34.20 -21.33
C ARG A 70 6.46 -33.60 -22.33
N PRO A 71 7.69 -34.14 -22.46
CA PRO A 71 8.63 -33.72 -23.51
C PRO A 71 8.09 -33.87 -24.94
N THR A 72 7.06 -34.71 -25.13
CA THR A 72 6.36 -34.89 -26.41
C THR A 72 5.42 -33.73 -26.76
N ARG A 73 5.05 -32.88 -25.79
CA ARG A 73 4.28 -31.66 -26.07
C ARG A 73 5.20 -30.70 -26.83
N LYS A 74 4.76 -30.29 -28.01
CA LYS A 74 5.53 -29.36 -28.84
C LYS A 74 5.48 -27.95 -28.23
N PRO A 75 6.63 -27.31 -27.99
CA PRO A 75 6.67 -25.88 -27.65
C PRO A 75 6.35 -25.03 -28.88
N ASP A 76 6.02 -23.77 -28.65
CA ASP A 76 5.83 -22.78 -29.71
C ASP A 76 7.15 -22.58 -30.47
N THR A 77 7.04 -22.23 -31.76
CA THR A 77 8.21 -22.11 -32.64
C THR A 77 8.99 -20.84 -32.30
N PRO A 78 10.29 -20.93 -31.97
CA PRO A 78 11.13 -19.75 -31.76
C PRO A 78 11.22 -18.89 -33.02
N ARG A 79 11.35 -17.58 -32.84
CA ARG A 79 11.43 -16.60 -33.94
C ARG A 79 12.75 -15.85 -33.92
N SER A 80 13.24 -15.48 -35.09
CA SER A 80 14.29 -14.47 -35.20
C SER A 80 13.71 -13.07 -34.99
N PHE A 81 14.57 -12.09 -34.73
CA PHE A 81 14.18 -10.68 -34.61
C PHE A 81 13.36 -10.22 -35.82
N VAL A 82 13.87 -10.42 -37.03
CA VAL A 82 13.20 -9.97 -38.27
C VAL A 82 11.87 -10.70 -38.49
N SER A 83 11.78 -11.98 -38.12
CA SER A 83 10.53 -12.73 -38.21
C SER A 83 9.48 -12.21 -37.23
N ALA A 84 9.88 -11.89 -36.00
CA ALA A 84 9.01 -11.29 -34.99
C ALA A 84 8.54 -9.89 -35.42
N LEU A 85 9.46 -9.06 -35.91
CA LEU A 85 9.17 -7.72 -36.43
C LEU A 85 8.15 -7.75 -37.58
N LYS A 86 8.38 -8.62 -38.57
CA LYS A 86 7.44 -8.79 -39.70
C LYS A 86 6.09 -9.31 -39.22
N SER A 87 6.07 -10.25 -38.28
CA SER A 87 4.82 -10.79 -37.75
C SER A 87 4.00 -9.77 -36.96
N LYS A 88 4.63 -8.77 -36.32
CA LYS A 88 3.91 -7.76 -35.53
C LYS A 88 3.50 -6.54 -36.35
N TYR A 89 4.32 -6.13 -37.31
CA TYR A 89 4.13 -4.86 -38.02
C TYR A 89 3.84 -4.97 -39.53
N ALA A 90 4.11 -6.14 -40.15
CA ALA A 90 4.00 -6.33 -41.60
C ALA A 90 3.09 -7.50 -42.01
N SER A 91 2.38 -8.15 -41.08
CA SER A 91 1.38 -9.15 -41.41
C SER A 91 0.10 -8.48 -41.90
N GLU A 92 -0.14 -8.49 -43.21
CA GLU A 92 -1.46 -8.22 -43.79
C GLU A 92 -2.38 -9.41 -43.46
N GLU A 93 -3.37 -9.20 -42.58
CA GLU A 93 -4.64 -9.93 -42.39
C GLU A 93 -4.70 -11.48 -42.37
N GLU A 94 -3.64 -12.25 -42.58
CA GLU A 94 -3.71 -13.73 -42.66
C GLU A 94 -3.31 -14.48 -41.39
N ASN A 95 -2.71 -13.81 -40.39
CA ASN A 95 -2.44 -14.41 -39.07
C ASN A 95 -3.28 -13.74 -37.99
N ALA A 96 -4.60 -13.98 -38.04
CA ALA A 96 -5.54 -13.66 -36.96
C ALA A 96 -5.35 -14.53 -35.68
N GLU A 97 -4.14 -15.07 -35.45
CA GLU A 97 -3.78 -15.89 -34.28
C GLU A 97 -2.88 -15.14 -33.28
N PHE A 98 -2.46 -13.91 -33.57
CA PHE A 98 -1.73 -13.09 -32.60
C PHE A 98 -2.70 -12.20 -31.82
N GLU A 99 -3.09 -12.67 -30.64
CA GLU A 99 -3.68 -11.82 -29.59
C GLU A 99 -2.54 -11.16 -28.81
N ASP A 100 -2.54 -9.83 -28.72
CA ASP A 100 -1.67 -9.10 -27.80
C ASP A 100 -2.22 -9.33 -26.37
N PRO A 101 -1.51 -10.08 -25.51
CA PRO A 101 -2.04 -10.49 -24.20
C PRO A 101 -2.23 -9.32 -23.22
N ASP A 102 -1.62 -8.16 -23.47
CA ASP A 102 -1.69 -6.99 -22.57
C ASP A 102 -2.72 -5.95 -23.02
N VAL A 103 -3.34 -6.11 -24.20
CA VAL A 103 -4.44 -5.27 -24.66
C VAL A 103 -5.78 -5.86 -24.22
N HIS A 104 -6.15 -5.63 -22.96
CA HIS A 104 -7.52 -5.84 -22.52
C HIS A 104 -8.39 -4.67 -22.96
N ILE A 105 -9.20 -4.85 -24.01
CA ILE A 105 -10.27 -3.90 -24.34
C ILE A 105 -11.37 -4.02 -23.27
N VAL A 106 -11.26 -3.21 -22.21
CA VAL A 106 -12.29 -3.11 -21.18
C VAL A 106 -13.41 -2.23 -21.70
N PHE A 107 -14.54 -2.85 -22.01
CA PHE A 107 -15.75 -2.12 -22.41
C PHE A 107 -16.44 -1.52 -21.18
N ASN A 108 -16.31 -0.21 -20.98
CA ASN A 108 -17.17 0.54 -20.07
C ASN A 108 -18.61 0.53 -20.61
N HIS A 109 -19.45 -0.38 -20.12
CA HIS A 109 -20.90 -0.30 -20.34
C HIS A 109 -21.51 0.60 -19.25
N GLN A 110 -22.36 1.55 -19.65
CA GLN A 110 -23.25 2.21 -18.71
C GLN A 110 -24.22 1.18 -18.11
N PRO A 111 -24.55 1.27 -16.81
CA PRO A 111 -25.44 0.33 -16.16
C PRO A 111 -26.87 0.54 -16.68
N GLY A 112 -27.31 -0.34 -17.57
CA GLY A 112 -28.67 -0.29 -18.09
C GLY A 112 -28.86 -1.07 -19.38
N ASP A 113 -28.48 -2.34 -19.43
CA ASP A 113 -29.15 -3.29 -20.34
C ASP A 113 -29.03 -4.73 -19.83
N ASN A 114 -30.16 -5.41 -19.86
CA ASN A 114 -30.51 -6.56 -19.03
C ASN A 114 -29.61 -7.79 -19.17
N ALA A 115 -29.33 -8.38 -18.01
CA ALA A 115 -28.68 -9.66 -17.80
C ALA A 115 -29.41 -10.84 -18.47
N ARG A 116 -28.67 -11.67 -19.22
CA ARG A 116 -28.85 -13.12 -19.23
C ARG A 116 -27.49 -13.81 -19.24
N SER A 117 -27.26 -14.57 -18.16
CA SER A 117 -26.14 -15.48 -17.93
C SER A 117 -25.81 -16.36 -19.16
N ARG A 118 -24.51 -16.46 -19.46
CA ARG A 118 -23.82 -17.70 -19.85
C ARG A 118 -22.29 -17.49 -19.75
N ASP A 119 -21.70 -18.26 -18.85
CA ASP A 119 -20.29 -18.68 -18.68
C ASP A 119 -19.15 -17.77 -19.24
N PRO A 120 -18.28 -17.18 -18.39
CA PRO A 120 -17.18 -16.30 -18.81
C PRO A 120 -16.10 -16.98 -19.66
N LEU A 121 -15.96 -18.30 -19.57
CA LEU A 121 -14.87 -19.06 -20.20
C LEU A 121 -15.08 -19.37 -21.69
N GLN A 122 -16.26 -19.04 -22.25
CA GLN A 122 -16.57 -19.34 -23.64
C GLN A 122 -16.27 -18.18 -24.62
N LYS A 123 -15.78 -17.03 -24.12
CA LYS A 123 -15.37 -15.88 -24.96
C LYS A 123 -13.90 -15.92 -25.42
N LEU A 124 -13.06 -16.80 -24.87
CA LEU A 124 -11.63 -16.91 -25.20
C LEU A 124 -11.31 -17.60 -26.56
N TYR A 125 -12.32 -18.08 -27.29
CA TYR A 125 -12.10 -18.84 -28.54
C TYR A 125 -13.05 -18.42 -29.67
N GLN A 126 -13.35 -17.12 -29.80
CA GLN A 126 -14.05 -16.64 -30.99
C GLN A 126 -13.11 -15.81 -31.87
N PRO A 127 -13.02 -16.10 -33.19
CA PRO A 127 -12.26 -15.28 -34.11
C PRO A 127 -12.79 -13.83 -34.05
N ILE A 128 -11.87 -12.87 -34.15
CA ILE A 128 -12.14 -11.43 -34.08
C ILE A 128 -13.32 -11.12 -35.01
N ARG A 129 -14.46 -10.80 -34.41
CA ARG A 129 -15.63 -10.32 -35.16
C ARG A 129 -15.41 -8.84 -35.42
N PRO A 130 -15.67 -8.35 -36.64
CA PRO A 130 -15.58 -6.93 -36.93
C PRO A 130 -16.39 -6.14 -35.90
N ILE A 131 -15.82 -5.05 -35.40
CA ILE A 131 -16.44 -4.22 -34.35
C ILE A 131 -17.82 -3.81 -34.85
N LYS A 132 -18.88 -4.18 -34.12
CA LYS A 132 -20.26 -3.89 -34.51
C LYS A 132 -20.94 -3.04 -33.46
N PHE A 133 -21.44 -1.88 -33.86
CA PHE A 133 -22.35 -1.06 -33.05
C PHE A 133 -23.77 -1.28 -33.56
N SER A 134 -24.66 -1.80 -32.70
CA SER A 134 -26.08 -2.05 -33.04
C SER A 134 -26.27 -2.82 -34.34
N GLY A 135 -25.43 -3.84 -34.58
CA GLY A 135 -25.48 -4.70 -35.77
C GLY A 135 -24.78 -4.14 -37.03
N LYS A 136 -24.30 -2.89 -37.01
CA LYS A 136 -23.54 -2.28 -38.10
C LYS A 136 -22.04 -2.44 -37.86
N VAL A 137 -21.31 -2.89 -38.88
CA VAL A 137 -19.83 -2.98 -38.84
C VAL A 137 -19.27 -1.55 -38.81
N ALA A 138 -18.44 -1.26 -37.83
CA ALA A 138 -17.66 -0.04 -37.73
C ALA A 138 -16.52 -0.11 -38.77
N GLU A 139 -16.43 0.91 -39.61
CA GLU A 139 -15.35 1.06 -40.57
C GLU A 139 -14.14 1.70 -39.88
N GLU A 140 -12.99 1.02 -39.87
CA GLU A 140 -11.74 1.52 -39.27
C GLU A 140 -11.07 2.55 -40.19
N VAL A 141 -11.69 3.73 -40.33
CA VAL A 141 -11.16 4.79 -41.20
C VAL A 141 -9.89 5.39 -40.58
N GLY A 142 -8.74 5.20 -41.23
CA GLY A 142 -7.45 5.81 -40.85
C GLY A 142 -6.42 4.83 -40.29
N PHE A 143 -6.82 3.64 -39.83
CA PHE A 143 -5.90 2.60 -39.37
C PHE A 143 -5.09 2.01 -40.52
N ASP A 144 -5.61 1.99 -41.75
CA ASP A 144 -4.87 1.49 -42.92
C ASP A 144 -3.67 2.36 -43.28
N LYS A 145 -3.72 3.67 -42.98
CA LYS A 145 -2.60 4.58 -43.18
C LYS A 145 -1.51 4.32 -42.12
N ILE A 146 -1.93 4.06 -40.88
CA ILE A 146 -1.02 3.71 -39.77
C ILE A 146 -0.40 2.33 -40.02
N ARG A 147 -1.18 1.32 -40.42
CA ARG A 147 -0.70 -0.01 -40.81
C ARG A 147 0.32 0.07 -41.96
N ARG A 148 0.05 0.86 -43.00
CA ARG A 148 1.01 1.10 -44.10
C ARG A 148 2.29 1.82 -43.65
N GLN A 149 2.19 2.75 -42.70
CA GLN A 149 3.37 3.41 -42.11
C GLN A 149 4.17 2.47 -41.22
N LEU A 150 3.50 1.64 -40.40
CA LEU A 150 4.16 0.65 -39.54
C LEU A 150 4.78 -0.50 -40.34
N ALA A 151 4.21 -0.85 -41.49
CA ALA A 151 4.79 -1.81 -42.43
C ALA A 151 6.11 -1.31 -43.06
N GLN A 152 6.41 0.00 -42.98
CA GLN A 152 7.73 0.54 -43.29
C GLN A 152 8.66 0.31 -42.10
N LEU A 153 9.09 -0.95 -41.93
CA LEU A 153 9.89 -1.39 -40.79
C LEU A 153 11.16 -0.55 -40.57
N SER A 154 11.77 -0.05 -41.65
CA SER A 154 12.98 0.76 -41.60
C SER A 154 12.79 2.15 -40.97
N GLU A 155 11.54 2.63 -40.88
CA GLU A 155 11.17 3.93 -40.31
C GLU A 155 10.75 3.84 -38.84
N LEU A 156 10.62 2.64 -38.29
CA LEU A 156 10.18 2.44 -36.91
C LEU A 156 11.21 3.01 -35.93
N LYS A 157 10.74 3.88 -35.02
CA LYS A 157 11.52 4.43 -33.91
C LYS A 157 11.23 3.74 -32.58
N ILE A 158 10.03 3.23 -32.40
CA ILE A 158 9.63 2.49 -31.21
C ILE A 158 9.26 1.09 -31.69
N VAL A 159 10.03 0.10 -31.23
CA VAL A 159 9.91 -1.29 -31.65
C VAL A 159 9.57 -2.11 -30.42
N ILE A 160 8.37 -2.67 -30.39
CA ILE A 160 7.86 -3.47 -29.27
C ILE A 160 7.73 -4.90 -29.74
N LEU A 161 8.59 -5.80 -29.27
CA LEU A 161 8.65 -7.20 -29.69
C LEU A 161 8.53 -8.14 -28.48
N ASP A 162 7.75 -7.74 -27.50
CA ASP A 162 7.51 -8.50 -26.29
C ASP A 162 6.73 -9.80 -26.56
N GLY A 163 7.06 -10.89 -25.87
CA GLY A 163 6.27 -12.13 -25.92
C GLY A 163 6.28 -12.88 -27.28
N LEU A 164 7.10 -12.47 -28.24
CA LEU A 164 7.10 -13.01 -29.60
C LEU A 164 7.96 -14.27 -29.79
N CYS A 165 8.27 -14.96 -28.69
CA CYS A 165 9.10 -16.16 -28.69
C CYS A 165 10.48 -15.97 -29.36
N MET A 166 11.06 -14.76 -29.26
CA MET A 166 12.33 -14.45 -29.88
C MET A 166 13.49 -15.18 -29.21
N TRP A 167 14.47 -15.57 -30.04
CA TRP A 167 15.67 -16.30 -29.65
C TRP A 167 16.83 -15.97 -30.60
N ARG A 168 18.09 -15.97 -30.12
CA ARG A 168 19.26 -15.61 -30.93
C ARG A 168 20.46 -16.56 -30.70
N PRO A 169 20.50 -17.72 -31.37
CA PRO A 169 21.55 -18.73 -31.18
C PRO A 169 22.95 -18.23 -31.50
N GLU A 170 23.10 -17.34 -32.46
CA GLU A 170 24.39 -16.89 -32.96
C GLU A 170 25.21 -16.21 -31.87
N ALA A 171 24.55 -15.63 -30.86
CA ALA A 171 25.19 -15.01 -29.71
C ALA A 171 25.75 -16.00 -28.67
N ARG A 172 25.45 -17.30 -28.79
CA ARG A 172 25.85 -18.34 -27.82
C ARG A 172 27.18 -19.02 -28.13
N GLY A 173 27.73 -18.80 -29.33
CA GLY A 173 29.01 -19.38 -29.76
C GLY A 173 30.13 -18.35 -29.84
N GLY A 174 31.37 -18.82 -30.03
CA GLY A 174 32.54 -17.94 -30.27
C GLY A 174 32.36 -17.00 -31.49
N GLY A 175 31.47 -17.35 -32.41
CA GLY A 175 31.12 -16.53 -33.57
C GLY A 175 30.55 -15.15 -33.23
N TRP A 176 29.98 -14.94 -32.03
CA TRP A 176 29.58 -13.59 -31.61
C TRP A 176 30.77 -12.62 -31.62
N LEU A 177 31.92 -13.08 -31.10
CA LEU A 177 33.14 -12.28 -30.96
C LEU A 177 33.92 -12.10 -32.27
N GLU A 178 33.80 -13.02 -33.23
CA GLU A 178 34.63 -13.07 -34.44
C GLU A 178 34.35 -11.93 -35.45
N GLY A 179 33.30 -11.14 -35.23
CA GLY A 179 32.87 -10.09 -36.14
C GLY A 179 32.21 -10.67 -37.40
N GLY A 180 31.17 -10.00 -37.91
CA GLY A 180 30.36 -10.54 -39.02
C GLY A 180 28.99 -11.07 -38.60
N GLU A 181 28.41 -10.53 -37.52
CA GLU A 181 26.98 -10.69 -37.31
C GLU A 181 26.21 -10.24 -38.55
N LYS A 182 25.17 -10.99 -38.92
CA LYS A 182 24.24 -10.53 -39.96
C LYS A 182 23.66 -9.20 -39.49
N CYS A 183 23.71 -8.16 -40.33
CA CYS A 183 23.08 -6.88 -40.06
C CYS A 183 21.54 -6.96 -40.18
N ASP A 184 20.93 -8.11 -39.90
CA ASP A 184 19.52 -8.35 -40.15
C ASP A 184 18.62 -7.45 -39.28
N VAL A 185 19.05 -7.19 -38.04
CA VAL A 185 18.38 -6.23 -37.14
C VAL A 185 18.56 -4.80 -37.65
N GLY A 186 19.81 -4.41 -37.94
CA GLY A 186 20.15 -3.07 -38.41
C GLY A 186 19.52 -2.71 -39.76
N ASP A 187 19.44 -3.67 -40.68
CA ASP A 187 18.81 -3.50 -41.99
C ASP A 187 17.28 -3.42 -41.88
N ALA A 188 16.68 -4.15 -40.93
CA ALA A 188 15.23 -4.21 -40.76
C ALA A 188 14.66 -2.96 -40.08
N CYS A 189 15.32 -2.41 -39.06
CA CYS A 189 14.86 -1.24 -38.31
C CYS A 189 16.02 -0.33 -37.82
N PRO A 190 16.79 0.30 -38.72
CA PRO A 190 17.97 1.09 -38.37
C PRO A 190 17.67 2.32 -37.51
N LYS A 191 16.42 2.82 -37.54
CA LYS A 191 15.99 4.05 -36.86
C LYS A 191 15.41 3.80 -35.47
N ALA A 192 15.48 2.57 -34.95
CA ALA A 192 14.95 2.23 -33.64
C ALA A 192 15.66 3.01 -32.53
N VAL A 193 14.86 3.71 -31.72
CA VAL A 193 15.28 4.53 -30.56
C VAL A 193 14.83 3.88 -29.25
N GLU A 194 13.68 3.19 -29.27
CA GLU A 194 13.15 2.43 -28.14
C GLU A 194 12.90 0.99 -28.57
N LEU A 195 13.37 0.05 -27.77
CA LEU A 195 13.24 -1.37 -28.04
C LEU A 195 12.73 -2.11 -26.79
N ASP A 196 11.63 -2.83 -26.96
CA ASP A 196 11.08 -3.74 -25.96
C ASP A 196 11.28 -5.20 -26.42
N LEU A 197 12.07 -5.93 -25.65
CA LEU A 197 12.41 -7.34 -25.85
C LEU A 197 11.83 -8.24 -24.74
N SER A 198 10.88 -7.74 -23.96
CA SER A 198 10.35 -8.41 -22.78
C SER A 198 9.72 -9.78 -23.08
N ARG A 199 9.68 -10.67 -22.08
CA ARG A 199 8.97 -11.96 -22.12
C ARG A 199 9.33 -12.86 -23.32
N ASN A 200 10.56 -12.76 -23.83
CA ASN A 200 11.06 -13.60 -24.92
C ASN A 200 11.83 -14.83 -24.41
N LEU A 201 12.39 -15.63 -25.34
CA LEU A 201 13.08 -16.89 -25.05
C LEU A 201 14.60 -16.75 -24.96
N PHE A 202 15.09 -15.54 -24.65
CA PHE A 202 16.51 -15.33 -24.35
C PHE A 202 16.89 -16.02 -23.05
N GLU A 203 18.01 -16.73 -23.07
CA GLU A 203 18.60 -17.38 -21.91
C GLU A 203 19.89 -16.70 -21.47
N GLU A 204 20.53 -15.94 -22.35
CA GLU A 204 21.84 -15.36 -22.10
C GLU A 204 21.84 -13.86 -22.40
N TRP A 205 22.52 -13.06 -21.57
CA TRP A 205 22.57 -11.61 -21.74
C TRP A 205 23.18 -11.19 -23.10
N ARG A 206 24.10 -11.99 -23.65
CA ARG A 206 24.72 -11.76 -24.96
C ARG A 206 23.72 -11.75 -26.11
N GLU A 207 22.63 -12.52 -25.99
CA GLU A 207 21.58 -12.56 -27.01
C GLU A 207 20.91 -11.20 -27.17
N VAL A 208 20.68 -10.51 -26.05
CA VAL A 208 20.16 -9.13 -26.01
C VAL A 208 21.22 -8.15 -26.52
N ALA A 209 22.46 -8.28 -26.05
CA ALA A 209 23.57 -7.41 -26.44
C ALA A 209 23.80 -7.41 -27.95
N GLY A 210 23.79 -8.57 -28.61
CA GLY A 210 23.93 -8.67 -30.07
C GLY A 210 22.80 -8.00 -30.85
N ILE A 211 21.60 -7.88 -30.29
CA ILE A 211 20.50 -7.12 -30.92
C ILE A 211 20.80 -5.63 -30.83
N CYS A 212 21.14 -5.15 -29.63
CA CYS A 212 21.43 -3.74 -29.39
C CYS A 212 22.67 -3.23 -30.15
N GLU A 213 23.68 -4.08 -30.35
CA GLU A 213 24.90 -3.73 -31.08
C GLU A 213 24.63 -3.22 -32.51
N GLN A 214 23.55 -3.69 -33.14
CA GLN A 214 23.18 -3.30 -34.50
C GLN A 214 22.32 -2.02 -34.56
N LEU A 215 21.96 -1.44 -33.41
CA LEU A 215 21.04 -0.33 -33.28
C LEU A 215 21.73 0.91 -32.68
N GLY A 216 22.46 1.65 -33.50
CA GLY A 216 23.25 2.82 -33.05
C GLY A 216 22.43 3.99 -32.50
N GLU A 217 21.15 4.11 -32.85
CA GLU A 217 20.26 5.17 -32.37
C GLU A 217 19.46 4.77 -31.11
N LEU A 218 19.69 3.57 -30.57
CA LEU A 218 18.95 3.09 -29.41
C LEU A 218 19.24 3.95 -28.16
N ARG A 219 18.18 4.35 -27.46
CA ARG A 219 18.21 5.17 -26.22
C ARG A 219 17.46 4.52 -25.07
N SER A 220 16.46 3.68 -25.34
CA SER A 220 15.66 2.98 -24.33
C SER A 220 15.58 1.49 -24.63
N LEU A 221 15.89 0.67 -23.63
CA LEU A 221 15.82 -0.78 -23.71
C LEU A 221 14.95 -1.32 -22.57
N ARG A 222 14.00 -2.19 -22.90
CA ARG A 222 13.21 -2.96 -21.94
C ARG A 222 13.40 -4.45 -22.21
N VAL A 223 13.68 -5.22 -21.15
CA VAL A 223 13.88 -6.67 -21.24
C VAL A 223 13.18 -7.37 -20.07
N ASP A 224 11.99 -6.91 -19.74
CA ASP A 224 11.24 -7.33 -18.56
C ASP A 224 10.78 -8.79 -18.70
N GLY A 225 10.56 -9.49 -17.60
CA GLY A 225 10.00 -10.84 -17.61
C GLY A 225 10.89 -11.91 -18.27
N THR A 226 12.12 -11.60 -18.68
CA THR A 226 13.06 -12.58 -19.26
C THR A 226 13.85 -13.29 -18.18
N ARG A 227 13.87 -14.63 -18.18
CA ARG A 227 14.56 -15.46 -17.17
C ARG A 227 15.93 -15.92 -17.68
N PHE A 228 16.96 -15.09 -17.48
CA PHE A 228 18.32 -15.42 -17.90
C PHE A 228 18.88 -16.62 -17.12
N ARG A 229 19.43 -17.58 -17.85
CA ARG A 229 20.24 -18.68 -17.34
C ARG A 229 21.67 -18.23 -17.06
N ASP A 230 22.22 -17.36 -17.91
CA ASP A 230 23.59 -16.86 -17.78
C ASP A 230 23.71 -15.37 -18.15
N THR A 231 24.32 -14.59 -17.26
CA THR A 231 24.62 -13.17 -17.47
C THR A 231 26.13 -12.90 -17.41
N SER A 232 26.95 -13.94 -17.39
CA SER A 232 28.40 -13.83 -17.31
C SER A 232 29.02 -13.41 -18.65
N LEU A 233 30.01 -12.53 -18.57
CA LEU A 233 30.73 -11.96 -19.70
C LEU A 233 32.23 -12.05 -19.39
N THR A 234 33.03 -12.43 -20.38
CA THR A 234 34.48 -12.23 -20.39
C THR A 234 34.79 -10.75 -20.64
N ASP A 235 36.04 -10.35 -20.41
CA ASP A 235 36.47 -8.96 -20.60
C ASP A 235 36.21 -8.45 -22.02
N ALA A 236 36.42 -9.29 -23.04
CA ALA A 236 36.16 -8.94 -24.44
C ALA A 236 34.66 -8.73 -24.72
N GLU A 237 33.81 -9.59 -24.14
CA GLU A 237 32.36 -9.43 -24.23
C GLU A 237 31.85 -8.20 -23.50
N GLN A 238 32.45 -7.87 -22.35
CA GLN A 238 32.14 -6.67 -21.59
C GLN A 238 32.51 -5.41 -22.38
N GLU A 239 33.70 -5.35 -23.01
CA GLU A 239 34.09 -4.23 -23.86
C GLU A 239 33.11 -4.03 -25.02
N ARG A 240 32.66 -5.12 -25.63
CA ARG A 240 31.67 -5.10 -26.71
C ARG A 240 30.31 -4.60 -26.23
N CYS A 241 29.84 -5.06 -25.08
CA CYS A 241 28.60 -4.56 -24.46
C CYS A 241 28.68 -3.06 -24.16
N LEU A 242 29.82 -2.57 -23.64
CA LEU A 242 30.01 -1.14 -23.37
C LEU A 242 29.87 -0.28 -24.64
N LYS A 243 30.34 -0.79 -25.79
CA LYS A 243 30.15 -0.12 -27.09
C LYS A 243 28.69 -0.20 -27.56
N ALA A 244 28.09 -1.40 -27.48
CA ALA A 244 26.70 -1.63 -27.90
C ALA A 244 25.68 -0.80 -27.11
N PHE A 245 25.93 -0.57 -25.82
CA PHE A 245 25.02 0.14 -24.93
C PHE A 245 25.40 1.61 -24.69
N ALA A 246 26.41 2.14 -25.39
CA ALA A 246 26.95 3.48 -25.17
C ALA A 246 25.89 4.60 -25.26
N GLY A 247 24.89 4.45 -26.13
CA GLY A 247 23.82 5.43 -26.33
C GLY A 247 22.58 5.24 -25.44
N ILE A 248 22.46 4.12 -24.72
CA ILE A 248 21.24 3.76 -23.98
C ILE A 248 21.18 4.49 -22.65
N LYS A 249 20.15 5.32 -22.49
CA LYS A 249 19.90 6.17 -21.31
C LYS A 249 18.86 5.59 -20.36
N SER A 250 17.97 4.75 -20.86
CA SER A 250 16.88 4.12 -20.10
C SER A 250 16.97 2.61 -20.22
N LEU A 251 17.01 1.93 -19.07
CA LEU A 251 16.99 0.47 -18.97
C LEU A 251 15.89 0.03 -18.01
N LYS A 252 15.09 -0.93 -18.45
CA LYS A 252 14.10 -1.62 -17.62
C LYS A 252 14.41 -3.11 -17.60
N LEU A 253 14.58 -3.63 -16.38
CA LEU A 253 14.80 -5.03 -16.04
C LEU A 253 13.85 -5.40 -14.91
N GLU A 254 12.55 -5.35 -15.22
CA GLU A 254 11.46 -5.64 -14.30
C GLU A 254 11.04 -7.10 -14.39
N GLU A 255 10.56 -7.68 -13.29
CA GLU A 255 10.12 -9.08 -13.24
C GLU A 255 11.15 -10.11 -13.76
N ASN A 256 12.44 -9.81 -13.83
CA ASN A 256 13.45 -10.79 -14.29
C ASN A 256 13.83 -11.80 -13.19
N LEU A 257 13.58 -11.44 -11.92
CA LEU A 257 13.96 -12.19 -10.73
C LEU A 257 15.48 -12.42 -10.62
N LEU A 258 16.27 -11.49 -11.15
CA LEU A 258 17.72 -11.49 -11.00
C LEU A 258 18.10 -11.02 -9.59
N HIS A 259 19.17 -11.57 -9.02
CA HIS A 259 19.73 -11.05 -7.77
C HIS A 259 20.25 -9.62 -7.95
N TRP A 260 20.15 -8.79 -6.91
CA TRP A 260 20.58 -7.39 -6.94
C TRP A 260 22.03 -7.22 -7.42
N GLU A 261 22.95 -8.07 -6.96
CA GLU A 261 24.36 -8.06 -7.37
C GLU A 261 24.51 -8.18 -8.89
N VAL A 262 23.71 -9.04 -9.53
CA VAL A 262 23.77 -9.26 -10.98
C VAL A 262 23.24 -8.03 -11.71
N LEU A 263 22.08 -7.51 -11.32
CA LEU A 263 21.53 -6.28 -11.90
C LEU A 263 22.50 -5.11 -11.77
N ALA A 264 23.09 -4.93 -10.60
CA ALA A 264 24.08 -3.88 -10.34
C ALA A 264 25.26 -3.98 -11.31
N LYS A 265 25.80 -5.18 -11.53
CA LYS A 265 26.86 -5.41 -12.53
C LYS A 265 26.39 -5.08 -13.95
N LEU A 266 25.18 -5.49 -14.33
CA LEU A 266 24.64 -5.19 -15.66
C LEU A 266 24.51 -3.69 -15.91
N THR A 267 24.09 -2.87 -14.92
CA THR A 267 23.99 -1.42 -15.11
C THR A 267 25.33 -0.74 -15.47
N HIS A 268 26.46 -1.33 -15.09
CA HIS A 268 27.80 -0.81 -15.43
C HIS A 268 28.17 -1.00 -16.90
N LEU A 269 27.44 -1.84 -17.63
CA LEU A 269 27.61 -2.02 -19.07
C LEU A 269 27.03 -0.84 -19.88
N PHE A 270 26.33 0.10 -19.23
CA PHE A 270 25.62 1.21 -19.86
C PHE A 270 26.25 2.57 -19.46
N PRO A 271 27.25 3.09 -20.19
CA PRO A 271 28.02 4.27 -19.78
C PRO A 271 27.19 5.56 -19.59
N THR A 272 26.03 5.67 -20.24
CA THR A 272 25.18 6.88 -20.23
C THR A 272 23.84 6.67 -19.54
N LEU A 273 23.68 5.59 -18.76
CA LEU A 273 22.43 5.24 -18.10
C LEU A 273 22.03 6.28 -17.05
N SER A 274 20.90 6.96 -17.30
CA SER A 274 20.31 7.93 -16.36
C SER A 274 19.09 7.37 -15.65
N THR A 275 18.30 6.54 -16.33
CA THR A 275 17.04 6.01 -15.83
C THR A 275 17.09 4.49 -15.77
N PHE A 276 16.87 3.93 -14.58
CA PHE A 276 16.85 2.49 -14.36
C PHE A 276 15.60 2.06 -13.59
N SER A 277 14.98 0.97 -14.04
CA SER A 277 13.88 0.32 -13.34
C SER A 277 14.20 -1.15 -13.07
N ALA A 278 14.01 -1.55 -11.81
CA ALA A 278 14.13 -2.92 -11.34
C ALA A 278 12.90 -3.31 -10.48
N SER A 279 11.72 -2.89 -10.92
CA SER A 279 10.44 -3.19 -10.30
C SER A 279 10.09 -4.68 -10.34
N SER A 280 9.22 -5.11 -9.42
CA SER A 280 8.62 -6.45 -9.43
C SER A 280 9.64 -7.61 -9.44
N ASN A 281 10.82 -7.40 -8.84
CA ASN A 281 11.89 -8.40 -8.73
C ASN A 281 11.93 -9.11 -7.37
N LEU A 282 10.93 -8.88 -6.52
CA LEU A 282 10.78 -9.49 -5.19
C LEU A 282 11.91 -9.13 -4.20
N TYR A 283 12.58 -7.99 -4.38
CA TYR A 283 13.64 -7.59 -3.46
C TYR A 283 13.10 -7.32 -2.06
N THR A 284 13.67 -7.98 -1.06
CA THR A 284 13.46 -7.62 0.34
C THR A 284 14.61 -6.78 0.89
N VAL A 285 15.82 -6.98 0.36
CA VAL A 285 17.05 -6.28 0.74
C VAL A 285 17.98 -6.17 -0.45
N LEU A 286 18.69 -5.05 -0.57
CA LEU A 286 19.70 -4.85 -1.60
C LEU A 286 21.07 -5.28 -1.09
N THR A 287 21.83 -6.00 -1.92
CA THR A 287 23.23 -6.32 -1.58
C THR A 287 24.10 -5.07 -1.68
N ALA A 288 25.32 -5.15 -1.12
CA ALA A 288 26.23 -4.00 -1.01
C ALA A 288 26.74 -3.44 -2.36
N GLN A 289 26.54 -4.17 -3.46
CA GLN A 289 26.92 -3.71 -4.80
C GLN A 289 26.12 -2.46 -5.18
N THR A 290 26.87 -1.44 -5.60
CA THR A 290 26.33 -0.18 -6.09
C THR A 290 25.89 -0.33 -7.53
N LEU A 291 24.87 0.41 -7.95
CA LEU A 291 24.55 0.56 -9.35
C LEU A 291 25.54 1.50 -10.05
N ASN A 292 25.38 1.65 -11.36
CA ASN A 292 26.06 2.68 -12.14
C ASN A 292 25.85 4.08 -11.53
N PRO A 293 26.92 4.84 -11.23
CA PRO A 293 26.84 6.13 -10.57
C PRO A 293 26.20 7.25 -11.41
N MET A 294 25.98 7.03 -12.71
CA MET A 294 25.32 7.99 -13.61
C MET A 294 23.79 8.06 -13.43
N ILE A 295 23.20 7.07 -12.75
CA ILE A 295 21.76 6.98 -12.58
C ILE A 295 21.25 8.17 -11.75
N THR A 296 20.26 8.86 -12.31
CA THR A 296 19.53 9.97 -11.68
C THR A 296 18.12 9.55 -11.26
N ASP A 297 17.55 8.58 -11.93
CA ASP A 297 16.16 8.14 -11.75
C ASP A 297 16.13 6.62 -11.54
N LEU A 298 15.76 6.19 -10.33
CA LEU A 298 15.68 4.78 -9.96
C LEU A 298 14.26 4.40 -9.55
N THR A 299 13.75 3.35 -10.17
CA THR A 299 12.44 2.75 -9.83
C THR A 299 12.63 1.35 -9.26
N LEU A 300 12.10 1.14 -8.06
CA LEU A 300 12.05 -0.14 -7.34
C LEU A 300 10.62 -0.45 -6.90
N GLU A 301 9.64 -0.12 -7.74
CA GLU A 301 8.22 -0.34 -7.44
C GLU A 301 7.90 -1.83 -7.29
N ASP A 302 6.89 -2.15 -6.48
CA ASP A 302 6.32 -3.51 -6.38
C ASP A 302 7.37 -4.57 -6.00
N ASN A 303 8.29 -4.20 -5.10
CA ASN A 303 9.18 -5.13 -4.44
C ASN A 303 8.67 -5.43 -3.02
N LEU A 304 9.47 -6.10 -2.19
CA LEU A 304 9.11 -6.57 -0.86
C LEU A 304 9.96 -5.90 0.24
N ILE A 305 10.49 -4.69 -0.03
CA ILE A 305 11.37 -3.96 0.89
C ILE A 305 10.58 -3.51 2.11
N LYS A 306 11.12 -3.76 3.32
CA LYS A 306 10.44 -3.46 4.59
C LYS A 306 11.00 -2.26 5.34
N SER A 307 12.30 -2.01 5.18
CA SER A 307 12.99 -0.91 5.84
C SER A 307 13.78 -0.07 4.84
N LEU A 308 13.88 1.25 5.07
CA LEU A 308 14.78 2.10 4.27
C LEU A 308 16.25 1.72 4.44
N SER A 309 16.64 1.13 5.58
CA SER A 309 17.99 0.61 5.80
C SER A 309 18.35 -0.53 4.86
N ASP A 310 17.36 -1.24 4.30
CA ASP A 310 17.58 -2.33 3.35
C ASP A 310 18.03 -1.83 1.97
N LEU A 311 18.05 -0.50 1.79
CA LEU A 311 18.48 0.23 0.60
C LEU A 311 19.88 0.84 0.74
N GLU A 312 20.67 0.40 1.72
CA GLU A 312 21.95 1.03 2.08
C GLU A 312 22.89 1.26 0.88
N SER A 313 22.94 0.33 -0.08
CA SER A 313 23.80 0.46 -1.27
C SER A 313 23.46 1.68 -2.14
N LEU A 314 22.22 2.16 -2.10
CA LEU A 314 21.77 3.34 -2.86
C LEU A 314 22.25 4.66 -2.26
N THR A 315 22.60 4.69 -0.96
CA THR A 315 23.15 5.90 -0.31
C THR A 315 24.47 6.35 -0.95
N LYS A 316 25.16 5.43 -1.63
CA LYS A 316 26.44 5.65 -2.32
C LYS A 316 26.28 6.24 -3.72
N LEU A 317 25.06 6.36 -4.24
CA LEU A 317 24.82 6.89 -5.59
C LEU A 317 24.91 8.43 -5.59
N PRO A 318 25.92 9.02 -6.24
CA PRO A 318 26.20 10.44 -6.09
C PRO A 318 25.24 11.34 -6.87
N ASN A 319 24.64 10.83 -7.94
CA ASN A 319 23.81 11.60 -8.86
C ASN A 319 22.31 11.29 -8.75
N LEU A 320 21.90 10.39 -7.85
CA LEU A 320 20.51 9.99 -7.71
C LEU A 320 19.65 11.19 -7.31
N GLN A 321 18.59 11.46 -8.06
CA GLN A 321 17.67 12.58 -7.87
C GLN A 321 16.25 12.12 -7.54
N ARG A 322 15.80 11.04 -8.18
CA ARG A 322 14.45 10.51 -8.06
C ARG A 322 14.48 9.04 -7.69
N LEU A 323 13.81 8.69 -6.60
CA LEU A 323 13.73 7.33 -6.07
C LEU A 323 12.26 6.93 -5.88
N ILE A 324 11.81 5.94 -6.65
CA ILE A 324 10.46 5.41 -6.55
C ILE A 324 10.49 4.08 -5.80
N LEU A 325 9.81 4.04 -4.65
CA LEU A 325 9.65 2.89 -3.75
C LEU A 325 8.16 2.54 -3.56
N LYS A 326 7.33 2.94 -4.53
CA LYS A 326 5.89 2.68 -4.54
C LYS A 326 5.58 1.19 -4.40
N SER A 327 4.45 0.86 -3.76
CA SER A 327 3.95 -0.53 -3.67
C SER A 327 4.95 -1.51 -3.03
N ASN A 328 5.75 -1.07 -2.06
CA ASN A 328 6.61 -1.95 -1.27
C ASN A 328 5.94 -2.32 0.07
N LYS A 329 6.75 -2.76 1.05
CA LYS A 329 6.32 -3.12 2.40
C LYS A 329 6.97 -2.24 3.45
N ILE A 330 7.35 -1.01 3.08
CA ILE A 330 8.14 -0.15 3.94
C ILE A 330 7.29 0.31 5.13
N SER A 331 7.70 -0.08 6.32
CA SER A 331 7.05 0.29 7.58
C SER A 331 8.00 0.98 8.57
N GLU A 332 9.31 0.82 8.39
CA GLU A 332 10.34 1.32 9.30
C GLU A 332 11.52 1.98 8.57
N ILE A 333 12.24 2.87 9.25
CA ILE A 333 13.45 3.51 8.70
C ILE A 333 14.67 2.59 8.86
N THR A 334 14.77 1.92 10.00
CA THR A 334 15.87 1.02 10.36
C THR A 334 15.34 -0.23 11.02
N HIS A 335 15.82 -1.40 10.59
CA HIS A 335 15.65 -2.63 11.36
C HIS A 335 16.64 -2.67 12.55
N ALA A 336 16.37 -3.49 13.57
CA ALA A 336 17.03 -3.47 14.89
C ALA A 336 18.58 -3.59 14.95
N ARG A 337 19.26 -3.84 13.83
CA ARG A 337 20.73 -4.01 13.74
C ARG A 337 21.40 -3.05 12.75
N ALA A 338 20.64 -2.24 12.04
CA ALA A 338 21.18 -1.34 11.02
C ALA A 338 21.37 0.09 11.56
N SER A 339 22.32 0.81 10.95
CA SER A 339 22.40 2.26 11.11
C SER A 339 21.34 2.96 10.26
N MET A 340 20.96 4.17 10.67
CA MET A 340 20.06 5.02 9.88
C MET A 340 20.68 5.34 8.52
N PRO A 341 20.00 5.03 7.40
CA PRO A 341 20.50 5.36 6.08
C PRO A 341 20.43 6.88 5.88
N VAL A 342 21.48 7.45 5.28
CA VAL A 342 21.50 8.86 4.87
C VAL A 342 21.83 8.91 3.40
N PHE A 343 20.88 9.36 2.59
CA PHE A 343 21.03 9.47 1.15
C PHE A 343 21.73 10.78 0.77
N SER A 344 22.32 10.79 -0.43
CA SER A 344 22.89 12.01 -1.00
C SER A 344 21.85 13.14 -1.05
N PRO A 345 22.23 14.40 -0.73
CA PRO A 345 21.36 15.57 -0.89
C PRO A 345 20.88 15.82 -2.33
N THR A 346 21.43 15.09 -3.31
CA THR A 346 20.93 15.09 -4.68
C THR A 346 19.53 14.48 -4.80
N VAL A 347 19.15 13.57 -3.89
CA VAL A 347 17.82 12.93 -3.89
C VAL A 347 16.77 13.95 -3.46
N ARG A 348 15.95 14.37 -4.43
CA ARG A 348 14.94 15.42 -4.28
C ARG A 348 13.52 14.90 -4.35
N GLU A 349 13.28 13.83 -5.10
CA GLU A 349 11.95 13.21 -5.23
C GLU A 349 11.96 11.79 -4.70
N VAL A 350 11.06 11.50 -3.76
CA VAL A 350 10.87 10.17 -3.19
C VAL A 350 9.39 9.80 -3.25
N ASP A 351 9.09 8.63 -3.81
CA ASP A 351 7.74 8.06 -3.84
C ASP A 351 7.66 6.85 -2.90
N LEU A 352 6.94 7.01 -1.79
CA LEU A 352 6.64 6.01 -0.76
C LEU A 352 5.14 5.68 -0.72
N SER A 353 4.40 5.96 -1.81
CA SER A 353 2.98 5.62 -1.86
C SER A 353 2.75 4.11 -1.81
N PHE A 354 1.58 3.68 -1.31
CA PHE A 354 1.22 2.26 -1.21
C PHE A 354 2.25 1.41 -0.42
N ASN A 355 2.68 1.91 0.75
CA ASN A 355 3.55 1.19 1.68
C ASN A 355 2.81 0.91 3.00
N GLU A 356 3.54 0.51 4.05
CA GLU A 356 2.98 0.13 5.36
C GLU A 356 3.35 1.16 6.45
N ILE A 357 3.51 2.44 6.06
CA ILE A 357 3.85 3.52 6.98
C ILE A 357 2.65 3.84 7.86
N SER A 358 2.85 3.78 9.18
CA SER A 358 1.77 3.93 10.18
C SER A 358 2.04 4.98 11.26
N THR A 359 3.22 5.62 11.27
CA THR A 359 3.60 6.57 12.34
C THR A 359 4.10 7.90 11.79
N TRP A 360 3.86 8.98 12.55
CA TRP A 360 4.41 10.31 12.24
C TRP A 360 5.92 10.39 12.44
N THR A 361 6.48 9.62 13.38
CA THR A 361 7.92 9.53 13.61
C THR A 361 8.67 9.07 12.35
N PHE A 362 8.09 8.14 11.58
CA PHE A 362 8.64 7.75 10.29
C PHE A 362 8.74 8.95 9.34
N ILE A 363 7.66 9.74 9.20
CA ILE A 363 7.60 10.92 8.34
C ILE A 363 8.64 11.96 8.76
N GLU A 364 8.78 12.22 10.06
CA GLU A 364 9.72 13.19 10.61
C GLU A 364 11.17 12.79 10.35
N GLN A 365 11.48 11.50 10.44
CA GLN A 365 12.82 10.96 10.17
C GLN A 365 13.21 11.07 8.68
N LEU A 366 12.26 11.20 7.74
CA LEU A 366 12.56 11.39 6.32
C LEU A 366 13.41 12.62 6.04
N ALA A 367 13.29 13.69 6.85
CA ALA A 367 14.14 14.87 6.72
C ALA A 367 15.63 14.58 6.96
N HIS A 368 15.94 13.58 7.79
CA HIS A 368 17.31 13.14 8.04
C HIS A 368 17.78 12.10 7.01
N VAL A 369 16.90 11.16 6.65
CA VAL A 369 17.22 10.11 5.66
C VAL A 369 17.44 10.73 4.28
N PHE A 370 16.62 11.71 3.90
CA PHE A 370 16.66 12.41 2.62
C PHE A 370 16.88 13.91 2.84
N PRO A 371 18.12 14.36 3.13
CA PRO A 371 18.39 15.76 3.45
C PRO A 371 18.06 16.74 2.30
N GLY A 372 18.00 16.24 1.05
CA GLY A 372 17.64 17.00 -0.14
C GLY A 372 16.15 16.97 -0.53
N LEU A 373 15.27 16.34 0.25
CA LEU A 373 13.89 16.05 -0.12
C LEU A 373 13.08 17.32 -0.42
N GLN A 374 12.53 17.40 -1.63
CA GLN A 374 11.68 18.49 -2.11
C GLN A 374 10.33 17.99 -2.63
N SER A 375 10.22 16.75 -3.07
CA SER A 375 8.99 16.15 -3.58
C SER A 375 8.77 14.81 -2.88
N LEU A 376 7.63 14.67 -2.20
CA LEU A 376 7.27 13.45 -1.51
C LEU A 376 5.92 12.95 -2.00
N ARG A 377 5.82 11.65 -2.26
CA ARG A 377 4.53 10.96 -2.36
C ARG A 377 4.46 9.91 -1.28
N VAL A 378 3.34 9.88 -0.57
CA VAL A 378 3.17 9.03 0.62
C VAL A 378 1.69 8.64 0.80
N SER A 379 0.85 8.89 -0.21
CA SER A 379 -0.55 8.47 -0.21
C SER A 379 -0.71 6.95 -0.07
N HIS A 380 -1.90 6.51 0.34
CA HIS A 380 -2.24 5.09 0.49
C HIS A 380 -1.31 4.34 1.45
N ASN A 381 -1.01 4.98 2.59
CA ASN A 381 -0.34 4.35 3.72
C ASN A 381 -1.31 4.28 4.91
N PRO A 382 -1.24 3.24 5.78
CA PRO A 382 -2.11 3.08 6.94
C PRO A 382 -2.17 4.30 7.86
N LEU A 383 -1.10 5.09 7.92
CA LEU A 383 -1.03 6.37 8.63
C LEU A 383 -2.24 7.26 8.34
N TYR A 384 -2.75 7.28 7.11
CA TYR A 384 -3.82 8.19 6.67
C TYR A 384 -5.24 7.61 6.81
N GLU A 385 -5.39 6.34 7.18
CA GLU A 385 -6.69 5.66 7.24
C GLU A 385 -7.39 5.85 8.60
N ALA A 386 -6.62 6.02 9.68
CA ALA A 386 -7.12 6.08 11.05
C ALA A 386 -6.65 7.33 11.81
N LEU A 387 -6.49 8.46 11.11
CA LEU A 387 -6.05 9.70 11.74
C LEU A 387 -7.09 10.21 12.74
N GLN A 388 -6.62 10.57 13.94
CA GLN A 388 -7.44 11.16 15.00
C GLN A 388 -6.75 12.41 15.54
N ALA A 389 -7.54 13.44 15.82
CA ALA A 389 -7.10 14.61 16.55
C ALA A 389 -6.96 14.28 18.05
N PRO A 390 -6.22 15.10 18.83
CA PRO A 390 -6.08 14.90 20.28
C PRO A 390 -7.41 14.86 21.06
N ASP A 391 -8.46 15.47 20.52
CA ASP A 391 -9.82 15.45 21.09
C ASP A 391 -10.63 14.19 20.70
N GLY A 392 -10.05 13.27 19.93
CA GLY A 392 -10.68 12.04 19.45
C GLY A 392 -11.49 12.20 18.16
N ARG A 393 -11.52 13.40 17.56
CA ARG A 393 -12.18 13.63 16.26
C ARG A 393 -11.43 12.91 15.14
N ALA A 394 -12.13 12.19 14.29
CA ALA A 394 -11.55 11.64 13.06
C ALA A 394 -11.08 12.77 12.13
N LEU A 395 -9.86 12.64 11.64
CA LEU A 395 -9.25 13.58 10.70
C LEU A 395 -9.45 13.10 9.27
N THR A 396 -9.52 14.05 8.33
CA THR A 396 -9.69 13.76 6.90
C THR A 396 -8.35 13.54 6.20
N ALA A 397 -8.40 13.16 4.92
CA ALA A 397 -7.20 13.11 4.08
C ALA A 397 -6.51 14.48 3.96
N ASP A 398 -7.28 15.58 3.95
CA ASP A 398 -6.76 16.95 3.90
C ASP A 398 -6.00 17.31 5.18
N ASP A 399 -6.51 16.87 6.34
CA ASP A 399 -5.80 16.99 7.62
C ASP A 399 -4.46 16.23 7.57
N GLY A 400 -4.46 15.00 7.05
CA GLY A 400 -3.25 14.22 6.84
C GLY A 400 -2.23 14.92 5.94
N TYR A 401 -2.69 15.51 4.83
CA TYR A 401 -1.85 16.31 3.94
C TYR A 401 -1.20 17.49 4.67
N MET A 402 -1.98 18.29 5.40
CA MET A 402 -1.47 19.44 6.16
C MET A 402 -0.47 19.01 7.23
N LEU A 403 -0.78 17.93 7.96
CA LEU A 403 0.07 17.41 9.03
C LEU A 403 1.41 16.85 8.51
N THR A 404 1.41 16.20 7.35
CA THR A 404 2.65 15.78 6.66
C THR A 404 3.45 16.99 6.20
N LEU A 405 2.77 17.97 5.60
CA LEU A 405 3.39 19.19 5.09
C LEU A 405 4.09 19.98 6.19
N ALA A 406 3.42 20.18 7.33
CA ALA A 406 3.95 20.93 8.46
C ALA A 406 5.14 20.25 9.14
N ARG A 407 5.26 18.91 9.05
CA ARG A 407 6.41 18.17 9.60
C ARG A 407 7.64 18.23 8.70
N LEU A 408 7.47 18.50 7.41
CA LEU A 408 8.54 18.52 6.41
C LEU A 408 8.64 19.89 5.73
N GLY A 409 9.47 20.77 6.30
CA GLY A 409 9.56 22.18 5.90
C GLY A 409 10.11 22.44 4.50
N ASN A 410 10.95 21.55 3.97
CA ASN A 410 11.64 21.75 2.69
C ASN A 410 10.83 21.28 1.46
N LEU A 411 9.64 20.71 1.66
CA LEU A 411 8.83 20.21 0.56
C LEU A 411 8.35 21.35 -0.37
N LYS A 412 8.45 21.12 -1.67
CA LYS A 412 7.87 21.92 -2.75
C LYS A 412 6.69 21.22 -3.40
N THR A 413 6.61 19.90 -3.28
CA THR A 413 5.51 19.09 -3.83
C THR A 413 5.18 17.96 -2.86
N LEU A 414 3.90 17.73 -2.60
CA LEU A 414 3.40 16.64 -1.78
C LEU A 414 2.25 15.94 -2.51
N ASN A 415 2.33 14.63 -2.72
CA ASN A 415 1.32 13.82 -3.41
C ASN A 415 0.90 14.43 -4.77
N HIS A 416 1.88 14.86 -5.58
CA HIS A 416 1.72 15.58 -6.86
C HIS A 416 1.19 17.01 -6.81
N SER A 417 0.80 17.52 -5.64
CA SER A 417 0.36 18.90 -5.49
C SER A 417 1.55 19.82 -5.20
N PRO A 418 1.78 20.88 -5.99
CA PRO A 418 2.76 21.89 -5.65
C PRO A 418 2.33 22.62 -4.37
N VAL A 419 3.28 22.95 -3.52
CA VAL A 419 3.01 23.64 -2.25
C VAL A 419 3.27 25.13 -2.42
N ASN A 420 2.26 25.94 -2.15
CA ASN A 420 2.41 27.40 -2.10
C ASN A 420 2.61 27.94 -0.67
N GLU A 421 3.01 29.20 -0.55
CA GLU A 421 3.29 29.85 0.74
C GLU A 421 2.07 29.90 1.67
N LYS A 422 0.86 30.10 1.11
CA LYS A 422 -0.38 30.13 1.88
C LYS A 422 -0.72 28.75 2.46
N GLU A 423 -0.56 27.69 1.68
CA GLU A 423 -0.73 26.32 2.14
C GLU A 423 0.28 25.95 3.21
N ARG A 424 1.55 26.37 3.04
CA ARG A 424 2.61 26.19 4.03
C ARG A 424 2.23 26.82 5.36
N LEU A 425 1.87 28.11 5.34
CA LEU A 425 1.45 28.87 6.51
C LEU A 425 0.26 28.20 7.20
N ASN A 426 -0.77 27.83 6.42
CA ASN A 426 -1.96 27.18 6.96
C ASN A 426 -1.63 25.84 7.62
N ALA A 427 -0.82 24.99 6.97
CA ALA A 427 -0.44 23.69 7.49
C ALA A 427 0.40 23.81 8.78
N GLU A 428 1.37 24.70 8.80
CA GLU A 428 2.26 24.92 9.95
C GLU A 428 1.52 25.53 11.15
N THR A 429 0.64 26.51 10.91
CA THR A 429 -0.24 27.08 11.95
C THR A 429 -1.21 26.03 12.48
N TYR A 430 -1.81 25.22 11.60
CA TYR A 430 -2.69 24.13 11.99
C TYR A 430 -1.96 23.10 12.85
N TYR A 431 -0.74 22.71 12.47
CA TYR A 431 0.08 21.77 13.22
C TYR A 431 0.43 22.28 14.62
N LEU A 432 0.85 23.54 14.76
CA LEU A 432 1.08 24.17 16.06
C LEU A 432 -0.18 24.11 16.94
N SER A 433 -1.36 24.37 16.36
CA SER A 433 -2.63 24.28 17.10
C SER A 433 -2.94 22.85 17.56
N MET A 434 -2.54 21.83 16.79
CA MET A 434 -2.71 20.42 17.17
C MET A 434 -1.77 20.03 18.31
N ILE A 435 -0.50 20.45 18.26
CA ILE A 435 0.47 20.21 19.34
C ILE A 435 -0.03 20.86 20.64
N ALA A 436 -0.52 22.11 20.58
CA ALA A 436 -1.06 22.81 21.73
C ALA A 436 -2.26 22.06 22.36
N LYS A 437 -3.17 21.54 21.52
CA LYS A 437 -4.28 20.71 21.99
C LYS A 437 -3.80 19.41 22.61
N GLU A 438 -2.81 18.75 22.00
CA GLU A 438 -2.22 17.52 22.55
C GLU A 438 -1.62 17.75 23.94
N ALA A 439 -0.85 18.83 24.11
CA ALA A 439 -0.31 19.25 25.40
C ALA A 439 -1.40 19.63 26.41
N GLN A 440 -2.52 20.22 25.95
CA GLN A 440 -3.66 20.58 26.80
C GLN A 440 -4.42 19.35 27.32
N PHE A 441 -4.62 18.33 26.49
CA PHE A 441 -5.34 17.11 26.87
C PHE A 441 -4.46 16.09 27.61
N ALA A 442 -3.15 16.22 27.51
CA ALA A 442 -2.20 15.35 28.20
C ALA A 442 -1.98 15.76 29.68
N PRO A 443 -1.64 14.80 30.56
CA PRO A 443 -1.14 15.08 31.90
C PRO A 443 0.02 16.09 31.88
N ALA A 444 0.03 17.02 32.84
CA ALA A 444 1.01 18.12 32.90
C ALA A 444 2.48 17.65 32.92
N ASN A 445 2.75 16.44 33.45
CA ASN A 445 4.09 15.85 33.50
C ASN A 445 4.57 15.31 32.13
N LEU A 446 3.68 15.17 31.15
CA LEU A 446 4.01 14.69 29.80
C LEU A 446 4.17 15.83 28.78
N GLU A 447 3.81 17.06 29.12
CA GLU A 447 3.88 18.21 28.20
C GLU A 447 5.28 18.38 27.61
N GLU A 448 6.33 18.40 28.44
CA GLU A 448 7.71 18.56 27.95
C GLU A 448 8.11 17.40 27.01
N GLN A 449 7.63 16.18 27.28
CA GLN A 449 7.90 15.03 26.44
C GLN A 449 7.17 15.13 25.09
N ILE A 450 5.93 15.59 25.08
CA ILE A 450 5.14 15.83 23.86
C ILE A 450 5.81 16.88 23.00
N LEU A 451 6.17 18.03 23.58
CA LEU A 451 6.84 19.10 22.84
C LEU A 451 8.17 18.62 22.22
N LYS A 452 8.96 17.83 22.95
CA LYS A 452 10.19 17.21 22.44
C LYS A 452 9.95 16.16 21.35
N SER A 453 8.77 15.54 21.32
CA SER A 453 8.43 14.55 20.30
C SER A 453 8.16 15.17 18.91
N HIS A 454 8.02 16.49 18.82
CA HIS A 454 7.79 17.21 17.57
C HIS A 454 9.04 18.01 17.14
N PRO A 455 9.88 17.50 16.21
CA PRO A 455 11.19 18.07 15.92
C PRO A 455 11.18 19.52 15.40
N ARG A 456 10.06 19.96 14.81
CA ARG A 456 9.91 21.32 14.28
C ARG A 456 9.25 22.31 15.24
N TYR A 457 8.83 21.87 16.43
CA TYR A 457 8.04 22.72 17.33
C TYR A 457 8.76 24.01 17.74
N GLU A 458 10.02 23.91 18.16
CA GLU A 458 10.81 25.07 18.60
C GLU A 458 10.94 26.11 17.48
N TRP A 459 11.36 25.68 16.29
CA TRP A 459 11.49 26.54 15.12
C TRP A 459 10.16 27.18 14.70
N LEU A 460 9.06 26.41 14.71
CA LEU A 460 7.73 26.93 14.39
C LEU A 460 7.25 27.98 15.41
N CYS A 461 7.58 27.81 16.69
CA CYS A 461 7.28 28.81 17.71
C CYS A 461 8.09 30.10 17.55
N GLU A 462 9.33 30.00 17.05
CA GLU A 462 10.15 31.19 16.74
C GLU A 462 9.57 31.98 15.56
N GLU A 463 9.13 31.27 14.52
CA GLU A 463 8.59 31.89 13.30
C GLU A 463 7.18 32.46 13.49
N TYR A 464 6.28 31.71 14.14
CA TYR A 464 4.85 32.04 14.21
C TYR A 464 4.36 32.45 15.61
N GLY A 465 5.22 32.32 16.62
CA GLY A 465 4.86 32.53 18.03
C GLY A 465 4.35 31.26 18.72
N LYS A 466 4.40 31.28 20.06
CA LYS A 466 3.89 30.17 20.88
C LYS A 466 2.36 30.15 20.89
N PRO A 467 1.72 29.00 20.64
CA PRO A 467 0.27 28.88 20.75
C PRO A 467 -0.17 29.07 22.22
N ASP A 468 -1.33 29.72 22.42
CA ASP A 468 -1.90 29.93 23.76
C ASP A 468 -2.48 28.61 24.31
N VAL A 469 -1.79 28.00 25.26
CA VAL A 469 -2.23 26.75 25.93
C VAL A 469 -3.08 27.11 27.13
N GLN A 470 -4.34 27.46 26.91
CA GLN A 470 -5.29 27.65 28.01
C GLN A 470 -5.72 26.28 28.56
N ARG A 471 -5.02 25.80 29.59
CA ARG A 471 -5.47 24.65 30.38
C ARG A 471 -6.76 25.01 31.09
N SER A 472 -7.89 24.61 30.53
CA SER A 472 -9.16 24.63 31.23
C SER A 472 -9.12 23.55 32.32
N ASN A 473 -9.01 23.98 33.58
CA ASN A 473 -9.07 23.12 34.77
C ASN A 473 -10.33 22.24 34.86
N ASN A 474 -11.31 22.42 33.96
CA ASN A 474 -12.57 21.69 33.88
C ASN A 474 -12.87 21.06 32.50
N ALA A 475 -11.93 21.03 31.54
CA ALA A 475 -12.15 20.25 30.32
C ALA A 475 -11.74 18.79 30.54
N VAL A 476 -12.51 18.09 31.38
CA VAL A 476 -12.52 16.64 31.29
C VAL A 476 -13.07 16.32 29.90
N ASN A 477 -12.21 15.78 29.02
CA ASN A 477 -12.62 15.31 27.70
C ASN A 477 -13.89 14.44 27.87
N PRO A 478 -15.04 14.72 27.24
CA PRO A 478 -16.26 13.93 27.38
C PRO A 478 -16.08 12.43 27.10
N ASN A 479 -15.01 12.06 26.38
CA ASN A 479 -14.62 10.69 26.05
C ASN A 479 -13.48 10.13 26.93
N SER A 480 -12.90 10.91 27.84
CA SER A 480 -11.98 10.43 28.88
C SER A 480 -12.73 9.53 29.88
N LEU A 481 -12.06 8.50 30.39
CA LEU A 481 -12.59 7.65 31.45
C LEU A 481 -13.06 8.50 32.65
N ALA A 482 -12.38 9.62 32.93
CA ALA A 482 -12.72 10.55 34.00
C ALA A 482 -14.02 11.34 33.76
N ALA A 483 -14.40 11.64 32.50
CA ALA A 483 -15.69 12.29 32.19
C ALA A 483 -16.87 11.31 32.21
N ARG A 484 -16.57 10.01 32.28
CA ARG A 484 -17.56 8.92 32.26
C ARG A 484 -17.81 8.33 33.64
N LEU A 485 -17.23 8.89 34.69
CA LEU A 485 -17.47 8.49 36.08
C LEU A 485 -18.54 9.39 36.70
N ILE A 486 -19.42 8.79 37.49
CA ILE A 486 -20.34 9.49 38.37
C ILE A 486 -19.93 9.22 39.82
N ARG A 487 -19.85 10.28 40.62
CA ARG A 487 -19.53 10.21 42.04
C ARG A 487 -20.83 10.03 42.83
N ILE A 488 -21.01 8.86 43.44
CA ILE A 488 -22.26 8.55 44.16
C ILE A 488 -21.99 8.42 45.64
N HIS A 489 -22.71 9.21 46.44
CA HIS A 489 -22.74 9.11 47.88
C HIS A 489 -23.91 8.20 48.30
N PHE A 490 -23.60 7.03 48.86
CA PHE A 490 -24.58 6.07 49.34
C PHE A 490 -24.77 6.19 50.85
N TYR A 491 -26.00 6.05 51.33
CA TYR A 491 -26.28 5.92 52.76
C TYR A 491 -27.42 4.93 53.05
N LEU A 492 -27.37 4.29 54.21
CA LEU A 492 -28.41 3.35 54.63
C LEU A 492 -29.62 4.10 55.22
N GLY A 493 -30.83 3.82 54.71
CA GLY A 493 -32.06 4.51 55.12
C GLY A 493 -32.38 4.38 56.62
N THR A 494 -31.94 3.29 57.27
CA THR A 494 -32.12 3.07 58.72
C THR A 494 -31.14 3.84 59.59
N SER A 495 -30.02 4.32 59.03
CA SER A 495 -29.00 5.08 59.75
C SER A 495 -28.19 5.96 58.80
N LYS A 496 -28.49 7.26 58.79
CA LYS A 496 -27.75 8.27 58.00
C LYS A 496 -26.26 8.38 58.34
N SER A 497 -25.79 7.75 59.41
CA SER A 497 -24.36 7.69 59.78
C SER A 497 -23.57 6.61 59.04
N HIS A 498 -24.23 5.62 58.42
CA HIS A 498 -23.58 4.59 57.62
C HIS A 498 -23.61 5.02 56.15
N THR A 499 -22.53 5.69 55.73
CA THR A 499 -22.38 6.20 54.37
C THR A 499 -21.07 5.76 53.75
N PHE A 500 -21.02 5.76 52.43
CA PHE A 500 -19.76 5.67 51.69
C PHE A 500 -19.91 6.34 50.33
N GLU A 501 -18.79 6.78 49.79
CA GLU A 501 -18.71 7.44 48.50
C GLU A 501 -17.86 6.60 47.55
N THR A 502 -18.27 6.52 46.28
CA THR A 502 -17.50 5.81 45.26
C THR A 502 -17.77 6.39 43.88
N GLU A 503 -16.76 6.35 43.02
CA GLU A 503 -16.87 6.72 41.61
C GLU A 503 -17.19 5.48 40.77
N ILE A 504 -18.28 5.55 40.01
CA ILE A 504 -18.79 4.44 39.20
C ILE A 504 -18.90 4.91 37.75
N PRO A 505 -18.47 4.12 36.75
CA PRO A 505 -18.71 4.47 35.35
C PRO A 505 -20.20 4.61 35.05
N MET A 506 -20.62 5.67 34.36
CA MET A 506 -22.01 5.92 33.96
C MET A 506 -22.62 4.77 33.14
N SER A 507 -21.78 3.97 32.46
CA SER A 507 -22.18 2.76 31.73
C SER A 507 -22.42 1.53 32.62
N SER A 508 -22.11 1.60 33.91
CA SER A 508 -22.32 0.48 34.85
C SER A 508 -23.81 0.20 34.99
N THR A 509 -24.19 -1.08 34.94
CA THR A 509 -25.60 -1.48 35.07
C THR A 509 -26.10 -1.31 36.50
N ALA A 510 -27.42 -1.18 36.68
CA ALA A 510 -28.03 -1.18 38.02
C ALA A 510 -27.64 -2.43 38.84
N TYR A 511 -27.43 -3.59 38.20
CA TYR A 511 -26.92 -4.78 38.89
C TYR A 511 -25.51 -4.62 39.45
N THR A 512 -24.62 -3.96 38.70
CA THR A 512 -23.26 -3.67 39.14
C THR A 512 -23.28 -2.79 40.39
N VAL A 513 -24.12 -1.75 40.39
CA VAL A 513 -24.29 -0.84 41.53
C VAL A 513 -24.87 -1.57 42.75
N LEU A 514 -25.89 -2.41 42.56
CA LEU A 514 -26.46 -3.24 43.63
C LEU A 514 -25.43 -4.21 44.24
N GLY A 515 -24.52 -4.74 43.42
CA GLY A 515 -23.41 -5.58 43.89
C GLY A 515 -22.43 -4.81 44.78
N ILE A 516 -22.06 -3.59 44.39
CA ILE A 516 -21.18 -2.70 45.16
C ILE A 516 -21.82 -2.34 46.50
N VAL A 517 -23.08 -1.88 46.46
CA VAL A 517 -23.85 -1.48 47.64
C VAL A 517 -24.08 -2.66 48.59
N GLY A 518 -24.47 -3.81 48.04
CA GLY A 518 -24.70 -5.02 48.82
C GLY A 518 -23.44 -5.53 49.51
N LYS A 519 -22.28 -5.45 48.84
CA LYS A 519 -20.99 -5.79 49.45
C LYS A 519 -20.62 -4.83 50.58
N HIS A 520 -20.83 -3.52 50.40
CA HIS A 520 -20.42 -2.51 51.38
C HIS A 520 -21.28 -2.53 52.64
N PHE A 521 -22.61 -2.58 52.50
CA PHE A 521 -23.53 -2.62 53.65
C PHE A 521 -23.76 -4.03 54.19
N ASN A 522 -23.12 -5.05 53.62
CA ASN A 522 -23.32 -6.47 53.97
C ASN A 522 -24.79 -6.92 53.84
N ILE A 523 -25.44 -6.50 52.75
CA ILE A 523 -26.84 -6.80 52.43
C ILE A 523 -26.87 -7.58 51.12
N LYS A 524 -27.71 -8.61 51.03
CA LYS A 524 -27.87 -9.34 49.75
C LYS A 524 -28.35 -8.36 48.67
N PRO A 525 -27.69 -8.25 47.50
CA PRO A 525 -28.03 -7.26 46.47
C PRO A 525 -29.51 -7.22 46.06
N MET A 526 -30.19 -8.37 46.05
CA MET A 526 -31.63 -8.48 45.72
C MET A 526 -32.57 -7.99 46.83
N LYS A 527 -32.05 -7.78 48.04
CA LYS A 527 -32.77 -7.15 49.16
C LYS A 527 -32.50 -5.64 49.25
N CYS A 528 -31.60 -5.09 48.44
CA CYS A 528 -31.35 -3.66 48.40
C CYS A 528 -32.37 -2.99 47.46
N ARG A 529 -32.90 -1.85 47.89
CA ARG A 529 -33.65 -0.90 47.06
C ARG A 529 -32.89 0.42 47.04
N LEU A 530 -32.62 0.92 45.84
CA LEU A 530 -31.80 2.12 45.64
C LEU A 530 -32.71 3.28 45.23
N ILE A 531 -32.68 4.37 46.00
CA ILE A 531 -33.49 5.57 45.78
C ILE A 531 -32.56 6.75 45.58
N CYS A 532 -32.55 7.32 44.38
CA CYS A 532 -31.79 8.51 44.05
C CYS A 532 -32.57 9.77 44.47
N GLU A 533 -31.90 10.65 45.20
CA GLU A 533 -32.42 11.95 45.61
C GLU A 533 -32.04 12.98 44.54
N THR A 534 -33.01 13.53 43.80
CA THR A 534 -32.69 14.38 42.65
C THR A 534 -32.36 15.83 43.03
N GLY A 535 -32.54 16.20 44.31
CA GLY A 535 -32.36 17.58 44.79
C GLY A 535 -33.46 18.56 44.39
N ASP A 536 -34.43 18.13 43.57
CA ASP A 536 -35.58 18.94 43.15
C ASP A 536 -36.67 18.92 44.23
N TRP A 537 -36.91 20.06 44.85
CA TRP A 537 -38.00 20.22 45.83
C TRP A 537 -39.28 20.66 45.13
N MET A 538 -40.34 19.86 45.27
CA MET A 538 -41.68 20.17 44.75
C MET A 538 -42.63 20.52 45.90
N SER A 539 -43.54 21.47 45.68
CA SER A 539 -44.61 21.76 46.64
C SER A 539 -45.78 20.79 46.41
N ALA A 540 -46.12 19.99 47.40
CA ALA A 540 -47.26 19.08 47.37
C ALA A 540 -48.32 19.53 48.39
N ARG A 541 -49.60 19.37 48.02
CA ARG A 541 -50.73 19.60 48.95
C ARG A 541 -50.70 18.53 50.04
N LYS A 542 -50.81 18.94 51.31
CA LYS A 542 -51.12 18.03 52.41
C LYS A 542 -52.37 17.20 52.06
N THR A 543 -52.25 15.88 52.06
CA THR A 543 -53.38 14.97 51.85
C THR A 543 -54.38 15.04 53.01
N MET A 544 -55.67 14.98 52.69
CA MET A 544 -56.85 15.12 53.57
C MET A 544 -57.02 14.01 54.65
N ILE A 545 -55.95 13.47 55.20
CA ILE A 545 -56.03 12.39 56.22
C ILE A 545 -55.78 12.94 57.65
N ASP A 546 -55.39 14.21 57.78
CA ASP A 546 -54.96 14.80 59.07
C ASP A 546 -55.75 16.04 59.50
N MET A 547 -56.99 16.19 59.02
CA MET A 547 -57.95 17.17 59.56
C MET A 547 -59.10 16.41 60.19
N GLY A 548 -59.12 16.40 61.53
CA GLY A 548 -60.23 15.88 62.32
C GLY A 548 -61.52 16.65 62.04
N ASP A 549 -62.63 15.94 62.18
CA ASP A 549 -64.00 16.45 62.07
C ASP A 549 -64.19 17.66 62.98
N GLU A 550 -64.29 18.87 62.42
CA GLU A 550 -64.96 19.99 63.08
C GLU A 550 -65.31 21.09 62.07
N ASP A 551 -66.62 21.26 61.91
CA ASP A 551 -67.38 22.45 61.50
C ASP A 551 -67.05 23.17 60.17
N TRP A 552 -67.93 22.86 59.20
CA TRP A 552 -68.26 23.74 58.09
C TRP A 552 -69.11 24.90 58.60
N ASP A 553 -68.47 26.02 58.94
CA ASP A 553 -69.15 27.32 59.00
C ASP A 553 -68.50 28.28 58.00
N SER A 554 -69.35 28.91 57.20
CA SER A 554 -68.97 29.80 56.11
C SER A 554 -68.41 31.11 56.68
N ASP A 555 -67.15 31.41 56.43
CA ASP A 555 -66.74 32.81 56.27
C ASP A 555 -65.50 32.94 55.39
N ASP A 556 -65.52 33.97 54.55
CA ASP A 556 -64.48 34.33 53.59
C ASP A 556 -63.16 34.61 54.31
N SER A 557 -62.22 33.68 54.22
CA SER A 557 -60.80 33.97 54.41
C SER A 557 -59.97 33.00 53.57
N GLU A 558 -59.02 33.54 52.81
CA GLU A 558 -58.01 32.75 52.10
C GLU A 558 -57.22 31.93 53.12
N ALA A 559 -57.66 30.69 53.38
CA ALA A 559 -56.87 29.73 54.14
C ALA A 559 -55.64 29.39 53.30
N GLU A 560 -54.46 29.80 53.78
CA GLU A 560 -53.16 29.31 53.31
C GLU A 560 -53.19 27.78 53.32
N ILE A 561 -53.38 27.18 52.14
CA ILE A 561 -53.28 25.74 51.95
C ILE A 561 -51.81 25.39 52.19
N GLY A 562 -51.51 24.84 53.37
CA GLY A 562 -50.18 24.39 53.75
C GLY A 562 -49.57 23.47 52.69
N MET A 563 -48.66 24.03 51.89
CA MET A 563 -47.85 23.31 50.91
C MET A 563 -46.63 22.74 51.64
N GLU A 564 -46.46 21.42 51.60
CA GLU A 564 -45.25 20.79 52.12
C GLU A 564 -44.25 20.62 50.97
N ARG A 565 -42.98 20.98 51.21
CA ARG A 565 -41.91 20.78 50.22
C ARG A 565 -41.42 19.34 50.31
N ILE A 566 -41.73 18.55 49.29
CA ILE A 566 -41.30 17.16 49.17
C ILE A 566 -40.23 17.06 48.08
N MET A 567 -39.10 16.45 48.40
CA MET A 567 -38.03 16.22 47.44
C MET A 567 -38.42 15.09 46.47
N ARG A 568 -38.19 15.30 45.17
CA ARG A 568 -38.39 14.28 44.15
C ARG A 568 -37.36 13.16 44.31
N GLU A 569 -37.84 11.93 44.38
CA GLU A 569 -37.03 10.72 44.47
C GLU A 569 -37.24 9.84 43.23
N VAL A 570 -36.19 9.16 42.78
CA VAL A 570 -36.22 8.21 41.65
C VAL A 570 -35.68 6.86 42.09
N GLU A 571 -36.50 5.81 42.00
CA GLU A 571 -36.04 4.44 42.29
C GLU A 571 -35.21 3.88 41.12
N ILE A 572 -33.98 3.45 41.42
CA ILE A 572 -33.11 2.76 40.46
C ILE A 572 -33.50 1.27 40.47
N VAL A 573 -34.24 0.86 39.45
CA VAL A 573 -34.76 -0.51 39.34
C VAL A 573 -33.66 -1.48 38.88
N PRO A 574 -33.52 -2.68 39.50
CA PRO A 574 -32.57 -3.69 39.06
C PRO A 574 -32.78 -4.08 37.58
N GLY A 575 -31.72 -4.01 36.78
CA GLY A 575 -31.78 -4.30 35.35
C GLY A 575 -30.47 -4.01 34.62
N THR A 576 -30.48 -4.21 33.30
CA THR A 576 -29.33 -3.96 32.42
C THR A 576 -29.18 -2.49 32.01
N ARG A 577 -30.12 -1.62 32.39
CA ARG A 577 -30.00 -0.17 32.17
C ARG A 577 -28.80 0.37 32.93
N SER A 578 -28.06 1.27 32.27
CA SER A 578 -26.89 1.92 32.85
C SER A 578 -27.29 2.96 33.89
N ILE A 579 -26.46 3.17 34.91
CA ILE A 579 -26.76 4.08 36.03
C ILE A 579 -26.93 5.52 35.56
N GLY A 580 -26.22 5.94 34.51
CA GLY A 580 -26.38 7.25 33.89
C GLY A 580 -27.73 7.49 33.20
N THR A 581 -28.64 6.51 33.15
CA THR A 581 -30.03 6.74 32.71
C THR A 581 -30.97 7.18 33.83
N TRP A 582 -30.54 7.04 35.09
CA TRP A 582 -31.35 7.35 36.28
C TRP A 582 -30.89 8.61 36.99
N ILE A 583 -29.68 9.07 36.70
CA ILE A 583 -29.01 10.16 37.41
C ILE A 583 -28.54 11.19 36.40
N ASP A 584 -29.05 12.41 36.54
CA ASP A 584 -28.64 13.56 35.74
C ASP A 584 -27.53 14.33 36.48
N GLY A 585 -26.32 14.33 35.91
CA GLY A 585 -25.16 15.05 36.46
C GLY A 585 -23.96 14.15 36.79
N THR A 586 -22.90 14.75 37.36
CA THR A 586 -21.65 14.06 37.72
C THR A 586 -21.60 13.61 39.18
N GLU A 587 -22.59 14.00 39.99
CA GLU A 587 -22.70 13.67 41.41
C GLU A 587 -24.14 13.31 41.78
N ALA A 588 -24.33 12.35 42.68
CA ALA A 588 -25.65 12.03 43.21
C ALA A 588 -25.62 11.41 44.60
N THR A 589 -26.74 11.57 45.31
CA THR A 589 -26.99 10.93 46.60
C THR A 589 -28.00 9.80 46.41
N VAL A 590 -27.64 8.59 46.82
CA VAL A 590 -28.51 7.40 46.72
C VAL A 590 -28.74 6.80 48.10
N ARG A 591 -29.99 6.79 48.51
CA ARG A 591 -30.48 6.12 49.73
C ARG A 591 -30.69 4.64 49.46
N VAL A 592 -30.18 3.81 50.35
CA VAL A 592 -30.29 2.35 50.29
C VAL A 592 -31.30 1.89 51.34
N GLU A 593 -32.42 1.34 50.89
CA GLU A 593 -33.40 0.69 51.74
C GLU A 593 -33.25 -0.83 51.69
N VAL A 594 -33.63 -1.50 52.78
CA VAL A 594 -33.70 -2.96 52.85
C VAL A 594 -35.13 -3.37 52.61
N LYS A 595 -35.37 -4.20 51.59
CA LYS A 595 -36.66 -4.83 51.30
C LYS A 595 -37.02 -5.91 52.32
#